data_AF-A0A1C4UQ70-F1
#
_entry.id   AF-A0A1C4UQ70-F1
#
_cell.length_a   1.000
_cell.length_b   1.000
_cell.length_c   1.000
_cell.angle_alpha   90.00
_cell.angle_beta   90.00
_cell.angle_gamma   90.00
#
_symmetry.space_group_name_H-M   'P 1'
#
loop_
_entity.id
_entity.type
_entity.pdbx_description
1 polymer ?
#
loop_
_entity_poly.entity_id
_entity_poly.type
_entity_poly.pdbx_seq_one_letter_code
_entity_poly.pdbx_strand_id
1 'polypeptide(L)'
;MSADSSWGDYLSADTSVTDAGIATFDQPVVEPIAIEPVLPEPVVDAVESELAGAAADQDWSAWHADSGDQWADSAQDWVDYANENLAAGNTDIAASAFDTAANHADLAGGNYDVSFDYAAQAGTHLDTAVAEVAPYDTYDAGTSFDAGTSFDVAE
;
A
#
# COMPACT_ATOMS: atom_id res chain seq x y z
N MET A 1 44.09 41.27 41.95
CA MET A 1 43.38 40.82 40.73
C MET A 1 42.01 40.39 41.19
N SER A 2 41.00 41.24 41.02
CA SER A 2 39.65 40.98 41.49
C SER A 2 38.71 41.32 40.35
N ALA A 3 37.99 40.31 39.86
CA ALA A 3 36.89 40.50 38.94
C ALA A 3 35.74 39.63 39.44
N ASP A 4 34.65 40.28 39.81
CA ASP A 4 33.31 39.76 39.53
C ASP A 4 32.45 40.97 39.13
N SER A 5 31.95 40.93 37.90
CA SER A 5 31.10 41.94 37.29
C SER A 5 29.70 41.36 37.24
N SER A 6 28.85 41.77 38.18
CA SER A 6 27.40 41.75 37.96
C SER A 6 26.82 43.09 38.39
N TRP A 7 25.77 43.51 37.67
CA TRP A 7 24.93 44.70 37.86
C TRP A 7 25.34 45.98 37.12
N GLY A 8 24.71 46.17 35.96
CA GLY A 8 24.48 47.45 35.26
C GLY A 8 23.53 47.12 34.11
N ASP A 9 22.40 47.77 33.87
CA ASP A 9 22.09 49.17 34.11
C ASP A 9 20.57 49.37 34.19
N TYR A 10 20.14 50.16 35.16
CA TYR A 10 18.74 50.48 35.43
C TYR A 10 18.32 51.69 34.59
N LEU A 11 17.26 51.51 33.81
CA LEU A 11 16.17 52.49 33.62
C LEU A 11 16.56 53.98 33.75
N SER A 12 16.79 54.69 32.63
CA SER A 12 16.47 56.13 32.48
C SER A 12 16.76 56.64 31.06
N ALA A 13 15.74 56.73 30.22
CA ALA A 13 15.56 57.86 29.29
C ALA A 13 14.14 57.84 28.71
N ASP A 14 13.30 58.67 29.32
CA ASP A 14 12.03 59.16 28.81
C ASP A 14 12.25 59.93 27.50
N THR A 15 11.62 59.50 26.39
CA THR A 15 11.39 60.38 25.24
C THR A 15 10.06 60.05 24.54
N SER A 16 9.05 60.86 24.90
CA SER A 16 7.87 61.29 24.15
C SER A 16 7.03 60.25 23.40
N VAL A 17 5.88 59.95 23.99
CA VAL A 17 4.67 59.45 23.32
C VAL A 17 4.29 60.40 22.18
N THR A 18 4.23 59.87 20.95
CA THR A 18 3.55 60.53 19.84
C THR A 18 2.23 59.79 19.65
N ASP A 19 1.12 60.46 20.00
CA ASP A 19 -0.24 60.02 19.66
C ASP A 19 -0.39 60.06 18.14
N ALA A 20 -0.36 58.88 17.51
CA ALA A 20 -0.51 58.70 16.08
C ALA A 20 -1.49 57.56 15.81
N GLY A 21 -2.77 57.81 16.12
CA GLY A 21 -3.92 57.12 15.53
C GLY A 21 -4.11 55.67 15.99
N ILE A 22 -5.37 55.28 16.17
CA ILE A 22 -5.75 53.88 16.24
C ILE A 22 -5.39 53.27 14.88
N ALA A 23 -4.22 52.65 14.79
CA ALA A 23 -3.95 51.65 13.77
C ALA A 23 -4.93 50.52 14.06
N THR A 24 -5.95 50.39 13.21
CA THR A 24 -6.78 49.20 13.10
C THR A 24 -5.86 48.00 13.25
N PHE A 25 -6.10 47.18 14.28
CA PHE A 25 -5.45 45.88 14.41
C PHE A 25 -5.80 45.11 13.14
N ASP A 26 -4.94 45.20 12.13
CA ASP A 26 -4.86 44.22 11.06
C ASP A 26 -4.28 42.98 11.75
N GLN A 27 -5.15 42.23 12.40
CA GLN A 27 -4.77 40.90 12.86
C GLN A 27 -4.34 40.18 11.59
N PRO A 28 -3.09 39.68 11.51
CA PRO A 28 -2.80 38.73 10.44
C PRO A 28 -3.86 37.66 10.58
N VAL A 29 -4.64 37.46 9.51
CA VAL A 29 -5.46 36.26 9.38
C VAL A 29 -4.43 35.14 9.49
N VAL A 30 -4.31 34.57 10.69
CA VAL A 30 -3.60 33.33 10.90
C VAL A 30 -4.52 32.35 10.20
N GLU A 31 -4.26 32.11 8.92
CA GLU A 31 -4.87 30.97 8.26
C GLU A 31 -4.57 29.78 9.16
N PRO A 32 -5.59 28.96 9.51
CA PRO A 32 -5.32 27.75 10.26
C PRO A 32 -4.26 27.01 9.46
N ILE A 33 -3.06 26.87 10.04
CA ILE A 33 -2.04 25.99 9.50
C ILE A 33 -2.75 24.64 9.51
N ALA A 34 -3.17 24.18 8.33
CA ALA A 34 -3.56 22.81 8.13
C ALA A 34 -2.27 22.02 8.36
N ILE A 35 -2.04 21.62 9.61
CA ILE A 35 -1.03 20.63 9.91
C ILE A 35 -1.58 19.37 9.27
N GLU A 36 -1.08 19.04 8.08
CA GLU A 36 -1.35 17.74 7.49
C GLU A 36 -1.03 16.68 8.55
N PRO A 37 -1.92 15.70 8.79
CA PRO A 37 -1.63 14.65 9.76
C PRO A 37 -0.40 13.88 9.27
N VAL A 38 0.75 14.16 9.88
CA VAL A 38 2.00 13.45 9.59
C VAL A 38 1.98 12.17 10.40
N LEU A 39 2.06 11.02 9.71
CA LEU A 39 2.24 9.73 10.35
C LEU A 39 3.58 9.72 11.12
N PRO A 40 3.64 9.13 12.33
CA PRO A 40 4.90 8.95 13.01
C PRO A 40 5.87 8.14 12.15
N GLU A 41 7.14 8.56 12.13
CA GLU A 41 8.21 7.87 11.39
C GLU A 41 8.24 6.34 11.58
N PRO A 42 8.07 5.76 12.79
CA PRO A 42 8.02 4.29 12.91
C PRO A 42 6.84 3.63 12.19
N VAL A 43 5.73 4.35 11.99
CA VAL A 43 4.56 3.86 11.24
C VAL A 43 4.84 3.92 9.75
N VAL A 44 5.51 4.99 9.28
CA VAL A 44 5.94 5.10 7.87
C VAL A 44 6.90 3.96 7.53
N ASP A 45 7.92 3.73 8.36
CA ASP A 45 8.89 2.65 8.16
C ASP A 45 8.21 1.26 8.14
N ALA A 46 7.22 1.04 9.03
CA ALA A 46 6.46 -0.21 9.05
C ALA A 46 5.65 -0.40 7.77
N VAL A 47 4.90 0.63 7.35
CA VAL A 47 4.11 0.59 6.11
C VAL A 47 4.99 0.37 4.89
N GLU A 48 6.13 1.06 4.78
CA GLU A 48 7.08 0.88 3.68
C GLU A 48 7.65 -0.54 3.65
N SER A 49 7.96 -1.12 4.81
CA SER A 49 8.40 -2.51 4.92
C SER A 49 7.32 -3.49 4.46
N GLU A 50 6.08 -3.31 4.89
CA GLU A 50 4.96 -4.17 4.48
C GLU A 50 4.66 -4.03 2.97
N LEU A 51 4.70 -2.81 2.41
CA LEU A 51 4.54 -2.60 0.98
C LEU A 51 5.67 -3.25 0.16
N ALA A 52 6.91 -3.21 0.66
CA ALA A 52 8.04 -3.90 0.03
C ALA A 52 7.87 -5.43 0.07
N GLY A 53 7.36 -5.97 1.19
CA GLY A 53 6.99 -7.38 1.31
C GLY A 53 5.90 -7.78 0.31
N ALA A 54 4.82 -7.00 0.25
CA ALA A 54 3.71 -7.24 -0.69
C ALA A 54 4.17 -7.24 -2.15
N ALA A 55 5.04 -6.30 -2.53
CA ALA A 55 5.58 -6.24 -3.88
C ALA A 55 6.46 -7.47 -4.21
N ALA A 56 7.31 -7.89 -3.26
CA ALA A 56 8.14 -9.07 -3.44
C ALA A 56 7.31 -10.35 -3.60
N ASP A 57 6.26 -10.50 -2.79
CA ASP A 57 5.34 -11.64 -2.91
C ASP A 57 4.54 -11.60 -4.22
N GLN A 58 4.13 -10.42 -4.67
CA GLN A 58 3.48 -10.27 -5.98
C GLN A 58 4.43 -10.69 -7.12
N ASP A 59 5.70 -10.31 -7.07
CA ASP A 59 6.70 -10.71 -8.07
C ASP A 59 6.90 -12.23 -8.09
N TRP A 60 6.97 -12.87 -6.92
CA TRP A 60 7.04 -14.33 -6.81
C TRP A 60 5.78 -15.02 -7.32
N SER A 61 4.61 -14.48 -6.97
CA SER A 61 3.33 -14.97 -7.47
C SER A 61 3.28 -14.93 -9.00
N ALA A 62 3.67 -13.82 -9.61
CA ALA A 62 3.71 -13.66 -11.06
C ALA A 62 4.70 -14.63 -11.71
N TRP A 63 5.91 -14.76 -11.16
CA TRP A 63 6.91 -15.69 -11.69
C TRP A 63 6.43 -17.14 -11.68
N HIS A 64 5.73 -17.54 -10.61
CA HIS A 64 5.13 -18.87 -10.53
C HIS A 64 3.98 -19.05 -11.51
N ALA A 65 3.11 -18.04 -11.70
CA ALA A 65 2.05 -18.10 -12.70
C ALA A 65 2.62 -18.28 -14.12
N ASP A 66 3.61 -17.46 -14.50
CA ASP A 66 4.28 -17.54 -15.79
C ASP A 66 5.00 -18.89 -15.99
N SER A 67 5.57 -19.44 -14.91
CA SER A 67 6.18 -20.77 -14.93
C SER A 67 5.14 -21.87 -15.08
N GLY A 68 3.98 -21.73 -14.45
CA GLY A 68 2.83 -22.62 -14.61
C GLY A 68 2.34 -22.65 -16.04
N ASP A 69 2.18 -21.48 -16.68
CA ASP A 69 1.78 -21.36 -18.08
C ASP A 69 2.76 -22.07 -19.03
N GLN A 70 4.07 -21.92 -18.80
CA GLN A 70 5.09 -22.63 -19.59
C GLN A 70 5.00 -24.16 -19.46
N TRP A 71 4.73 -24.68 -18.25
CA TRP A 71 4.53 -26.11 -18.05
C TRP A 71 3.22 -26.59 -18.69
N ALA A 72 2.16 -25.79 -18.64
CA ALA A 72 0.88 -26.11 -19.27
C ALA A 72 0.99 -26.15 -20.80
N ASP A 73 1.68 -25.17 -21.40
CA ASP A 73 1.98 -25.16 -22.84
C ASP A 73 2.80 -26.40 -23.23
N SER A 74 3.83 -26.73 -22.44
CA SER A 74 4.63 -27.92 -22.69
C SER A 74 3.83 -29.22 -22.52
N ALA A 75 2.87 -29.28 -21.60
CA ALA A 75 1.96 -30.41 -21.48
C ALA A 75 1.10 -30.57 -22.74
N GLN A 76 0.61 -29.46 -23.30
CA GLN A 76 -0.18 -29.45 -24.54
C GLN A 76 0.66 -29.93 -25.74
N ASP A 77 1.91 -29.50 -25.86
CA ASP A 77 2.82 -30.00 -26.90
C ASP A 77 2.98 -31.52 -26.84
N TRP A 78 3.09 -32.09 -25.64
CA TRP A 78 3.17 -33.55 -25.46
C TRP A 78 1.86 -34.26 -25.79
N VAL A 79 0.70 -33.65 -25.51
CA VAL A 79 -0.61 -34.17 -25.93
C VAL A 79 -0.69 -34.22 -27.46
N ASP A 80 -0.26 -33.17 -28.14
CA ASP A 80 -0.28 -33.11 -29.60
C ASP A 80 0.67 -34.16 -30.20
N TYR A 81 1.88 -34.30 -29.66
CA TYR A 81 2.82 -35.36 -30.04
C TYR A 81 2.26 -36.77 -29.81
N ALA A 82 1.55 -36.99 -28.69
CA ALA A 82 0.89 -38.25 -28.39
C ALA A 82 -0.20 -38.56 -29.43
N ASN A 83 -1.02 -37.58 -29.78
CA ASN A 83 -2.09 -37.72 -30.77
C ASN A 83 -1.56 -38.01 -32.18
N GLU A 84 -0.47 -37.36 -32.60
CA GLU A 84 0.20 -37.66 -33.86
C GLU A 84 0.70 -39.11 -33.91
N ASN A 85 1.30 -39.59 -32.82
CA ASN A 85 1.76 -40.98 -32.72
C ASN A 85 0.60 -41.98 -32.69
N LEU A 86 -0.51 -41.65 -32.03
CA LEU A 86 -1.71 -42.47 -32.02
C LEU A 86 -2.26 -42.63 -33.46
N ALA A 87 -2.34 -41.52 -34.20
CA ALA A 87 -2.79 -41.51 -35.60
C ALA A 87 -1.85 -42.33 -36.52
N ALA A 88 -0.56 -42.35 -36.21
CA ALA A 88 0.43 -43.17 -36.91
C ALA A 88 0.45 -44.65 -36.49
N GLY A 89 -0.31 -45.04 -35.46
CA GLY A 89 -0.35 -46.40 -34.91
C GLY A 89 0.77 -46.73 -33.91
N ASN A 90 1.56 -45.73 -33.51
CA ASN A 90 2.66 -45.86 -32.54
C ASN A 90 2.14 -45.80 -31.09
N THR A 91 1.31 -46.76 -30.71
CA THR A 91 0.56 -46.71 -29.43
C THR A 91 1.43 -46.63 -28.17
N ASP A 92 2.57 -47.32 -28.13
CA ASP A 92 3.48 -47.25 -26.97
C ASP A 92 4.14 -45.87 -26.81
N ILE A 93 4.49 -45.22 -27.92
CA ILE A 93 5.05 -43.85 -27.92
C ILE A 93 3.99 -42.87 -27.46
N ALA A 94 2.76 -42.99 -27.98
CA ALA A 94 1.64 -42.16 -27.59
C ALA A 94 1.35 -42.27 -26.08
N ALA A 95 1.34 -43.49 -25.53
CA ALA A 95 1.14 -43.69 -24.09
C ALA A 95 2.21 -43.00 -23.26
N SER A 96 3.50 -43.18 -23.60
CA SER A 96 4.60 -42.50 -22.89
C SER A 96 4.55 -40.98 -23.01
N ALA A 97 4.07 -40.45 -24.13
CA ALA A 97 3.89 -39.02 -24.34
C ALA A 97 2.74 -38.46 -23.48
N PHE A 98 1.62 -39.18 -23.37
CA PHE A 98 0.55 -38.80 -22.44
C PHE A 98 0.99 -38.82 -20.97
N ASP A 99 1.80 -39.80 -20.56
CA ASP A 99 2.37 -39.82 -19.20
C ASP A 99 3.26 -38.59 -18.94
N THR A 100 4.02 -38.15 -19.95
CA THR A 100 4.86 -36.95 -19.85
C THR A 100 4.01 -35.67 -19.81
N ALA A 101 2.96 -35.59 -20.64
CA ALA A 101 2.00 -34.49 -20.60
C ALA A 101 1.33 -34.37 -19.22
N ALA A 102 0.89 -35.50 -18.65
CA ALA A 102 0.29 -35.51 -17.31
C ALA A 102 1.27 -34.99 -16.25
N ASN A 103 2.54 -35.43 -16.29
CA ASN A 103 3.55 -34.91 -15.38
C ASN A 103 3.77 -33.39 -15.52
N HIS A 104 3.78 -32.87 -16.75
CA HIS A 104 3.90 -31.43 -16.97
C HIS A 104 2.66 -30.66 -16.49
N ALA A 105 1.46 -31.21 -16.68
CA ALA A 105 0.23 -30.63 -16.14
C ALA A 105 0.23 -30.58 -14.60
N ASP A 106 0.74 -31.62 -13.94
CA ASP A 106 0.91 -31.63 -12.48
C ASP A 106 1.92 -30.54 -12.01
N LEU A 107 3.02 -30.36 -12.74
CA LEU A 107 3.99 -29.29 -12.46
C LEU A 107 3.41 -27.90 -12.69
N ALA A 108 2.56 -27.72 -13.70
CA ALA A 108 1.82 -26.48 -13.93
C ALA A 108 0.88 -26.17 -12.75
N GLY A 109 0.09 -27.17 -12.33
CA GLY A 109 -0.80 -27.07 -11.17
C GLY A 109 -0.05 -26.67 -9.90
N GLY A 110 1.08 -27.33 -9.62
CA GLY A 110 1.92 -26.99 -8.46
C GLY A 110 2.48 -25.57 -8.50
N ASN A 111 2.78 -25.03 -9.69
CA ASN A 111 3.20 -23.63 -9.82
C ASN A 111 2.04 -22.65 -9.56
N TYR A 112 0.84 -22.95 -10.05
CA TYR A 112 -0.33 -22.11 -9.77
C TYR A 112 -0.70 -22.10 -8.28
N ASP A 113 -0.63 -23.25 -7.60
CA ASP A 113 -0.86 -23.33 -6.16
C ASP A 113 0.10 -22.40 -5.39
N VAL A 114 1.40 -22.46 -5.71
CA VAL A 114 2.40 -21.58 -5.09
C VAL A 114 2.18 -20.11 -5.48
N SER A 115 1.77 -19.83 -6.71
CA SER A 115 1.40 -18.48 -7.15
C SER A 115 0.27 -17.90 -6.30
N PHE A 116 -0.78 -18.68 -6.02
CA PHE A 116 -1.89 -18.27 -5.17
C PHE A 116 -1.46 -18.06 -3.71
N ASP A 117 -0.57 -18.92 -3.19
CA ASP A 117 -0.04 -18.76 -1.83
C ASP A 117 0.74 -17.45 -1.65
N TYR A 118 1.57 -17.07 -2.63
CA TYR A 118 2.27 -15.78 -2.61
C TYR A 118 1.31 -14.59 -2.80
N ALA A 119 0.30 -14.71 -3.68
CA ALA A 119 -0.71 -13.66 -3.83
C ALA A 119 -1.49 -13.41 -2.52
N ALA A 120 -1.77 -14.47 -1.75
CA ALA A 120 -2.41 -14.36 -0.44
C ALA A 120 -1.49 -13.69 0.61
N GLN A 121 -0.19 -13.99 0.57
CA GLN A 121 0.80 -13.32 1.44
C GLN A 121 0.93 -11.84 1.11
N ALA A 122 0.95 -11.47 -0.18
CA ALA A 122 0.91 -10.07 -0.60
C ALA A 122 -0.33 -9.34 -0.05
N GLY A 123 -1.50 -9.99 -0.08
CA GLY A 123 -2.72 -9.47 0.54
C GLY A 123 -2.58 -9.27 2.06
N THR A 124 -1.93 -10.20 2.76
CA THR A 124 -1.69 -10.11 4.21
C THR A 124 -0.77 -8.94 4.56
N HIS A 125 0.27 -8.70 3.77
CA HIS A 125 1.13 -7.53 3.90
C HIS A 125 0.35 -6.21 3.71
N LEU A 126 -0.53 -6.15 2.69
CA LEU A 126 -1.38 -4.97 2.46
C LEU A 126 -2.36 -4.73 3.62
N ASP A 127 -3.00 -5.78 4.13
CA ASP A 127 -3.89 -5.69 5.30
C ASP A 127 -3.14 -5.17 6.54
N THR A 128 -1.89 -5.63 6.72
CA THR A 128 -1.03 -5.16 7.82
C THR A 128 -0.66 -3.69 7.63
N ALA A 129 -0.25 -3.27 6.43
CA ALA A 129 0.04 -1.87 6.13
C ALA A 129 -1.18 -0.96 6.39
N VAL A 130 -2.39 -1.40 6.03
CA VAL A 130 -3.62 -0.67 6.32
C VAL A 130 -3.86 -0.57 7.83
N ALA A 131 -3.62 -1.65 8.58
CA ALA A 131 -3.79 -1.67 10.03
C ALA A 131 -2.82 -0.71 10.76
N GLU A 132 -1.60 -0.52 10.24
CA GLU A 132 -0.63 0.45 10.79
C GLU A 132 -1.11 1.90 10.67
N VAL A 133 -1.84 2.23 9.60
CA VAL A 133 -2.34 3.59 9.34
C VAL A 133 -3.72 3.84 9.96
N ALA A 134 -4.53 2.80 10.18
CA ALA A 134 -5.91 2.91 10.67
C ALA A 134 -6.08 3.77 11.94
N PRO A 135 -5.19 3.75 12.96
CA PRO A 135 -5.31 4.61 14.13
C PRO A 135 -5.14 6.12 13.86
N TYR A 136 -4.57 6.48 12.71
CA TYR A 136 -4.30 7.86 12.29
C TYR A 136 -5.34 8.38 11.30
N ASP A 137 -6.24 7.51 10.82
CA ASP A 137 -7.36 7.91 9.98
C ASP A 137 -8.40 8.64 10.83
N THR A 138 -8.31 9.96 10.83
CA THR A 138 -9.22 10.86 11.57
C THR A 138 -10.43 11.29 10.75
N TYR A 139 -10.64 10.72 9.54
CA TYR A 139 -11.81 11.02 8.71
C TYR A 139 -13.12 10.36 9.18
N ASP A 140 -13.11 9.60 10.28
CA ASP A 140 -14.34 9.17 11.01
C ASP A 140 -14.68 10.09 12.20
N ALA A 141 -14.72 11.40 11.93
CA ALA A 141 -15.26 12.39 12.86
C ALA A 141 -16.19 13.36 12.10
N GLY A 142 -17.30 12.88 11.55
CA GLY A 142 -18.39 13.78 11.16
C GLY A 142 -19.30 13.42 9.99
N THR A 143 -19.15 12.28 9.32
CA THR A 143 -20.17 11.86 8.33
C THR A 143 -21.20 10.96 8.97
N SER A 144 -21.91 11.48 9.98
CA SER A 144 -23.27 11.01 10.23
C SER A 144 -24.05 11.26 8.95
N PHE A 145 -24.32 10.21 8.19
CA PHE A 145 -25.25 10.26 7.08
C PHE A 145 -26.62 10.59 7.69
N ASP A 146 -26.98 11.87 7.73
CA ASP A 146 -28.31 12.33 8.08
C ASP A 146 -29.24 11.90 6.93
N ALA A 147 -29.82 10.70 7.06
CA ALA A 147 -30.91 10.22 6.24
C ALA A 147 -32.25 10.91 6.59
N GLY A 148 -32.19 12.17 7.05
CA GLY A 148 -33.30 12.98 7.53
C GLY A 148 -33.64 14.16 6.64
N THR A 149 -33.62 14.01 5.30
CA THR A 149 -34.40 14.93 4.46
C THR A 149 -35.88 14.55 4.55
N SER A 150 -36.49 15.05 5.61
CA SER A 150 -37.93 15.27 5.68
C SER A 150 -38.36 16.04 4.43
N PHE A 151 -39.05 15.35 3.52
CA PHE A 151 -39.84 16.01 2.49
C PHE A 151 -41.05 16.63 3.19
N ASP A 152 -40.98 17.92 3.49
CA ASP A 152 -42.19 18.72 3.73
C ASP A 152 -42.95 18.86 2.40
N VAL A 153 -43.95 18.00 2.21
CA VAL A 153 -44.98 18.19 1.18
C VAL A 153 -45.94 19.25 1.70
N ALA A 154 -45.85 20.46 1.15
CA ALA A 154 -46.87 21.48 1.35
C ALA A 154 -48.12 21.13 0.51
N GLU A 155 -49.25 20.92 1.19
CA GLU A 155 -50.61 21.08 0.64
C GLU A 155 -51.07 22.54 0.74
#